data_AF-A0A7G2C5M0-F1
#
_entry.id   AF-A0A7G2C5M0-F1
#
_cell.length_a   1.000
_cell.length_b   1.000
_cell.length_c   1.000
_cell.angle_alpha   90.00
_cell.angle_beta   90.00
_cell.angle_gamma   90.00
#
_symmetry.space_group_name_H-M   'P 1'
#
loop_
_entity.id
_entity.type
_entity.pdbx_description
1 polymer ?
#
loop_
_entity_poly.entity_id
_entity_poly.type
_entity_poly.pdbx_seq_one_letter_code
_entity_poly.pdbx_strand_id
1 'polypeptide(L)'
;MKETLTADHRETLTIPGNLNSLVGEANVREFFETIAALPNLKSITGYFTSIHHCYLQHKEGIVPRKVLGAFCAGRPRTTYKLNADICDKLQLAELSVSDYFTTVIPLLPEVTDVWVSKTKITTLDWCAALPERIRRVDIDYCPNIQDCTPLLKMKGLKQVWFNSKTNSSFNAVKEQLRGKGVTCKMPG
;
A
#
# COMPACT_ATOMS: atom_id res chain seq x y z
N MET A 1 -24.15 -20.28 14.40
CA MET A 1 -23.32 -19.37 13.57
C MET A 1 -21.84 -19.72 13.63
N LYS A 2 -21.19 -19.80 14.82
CA LYS A 2 -19.77 -20.18 14.93
C LYS A 2 -19.43 -21.54 14.28
N GLU A 3 -20.22 -22.58 14.52
CA GLU A 3 -20.01 -23.91 13.94
C GLU A 3 -20.11 -23.93 12.40
N THR A 4 -21.01 -23.13 11.84
CA THR A 4 -21.19 -22.97 10.38
C THR A 4 -20.00 -22.27 9.73
N LEU A 5 -19.40 -21.30 10.42
CA LEU A 5 -18.20 -20.58 9.93
C LEU A 5 -16.93 -21.44 10.01
N THR A 6 -16.82 -22.32 11.01
CA THR A 6 -15.68 -23.23 11.15
C THR A 6 -15.66 -24.34 10.11
N ALA A 7 -16.83 -24.70 9.55
CA ALA A 7 -16.93 -25.67 8.46
C ALA A 7 -16.63 -25.06 7.08
N ASP A 8 -16.57 -23.73 6.98
CA ASP A 8 -16.24 -23.04 5.74
C ASP A 8 -14.72 -22.93 5.57
N HIS A 9 -14.19 -23.83 4.73
CA HIS A 9 -12.77 -23.96 4.46
C HIS A 9 -12.31 -23.21 3.21
N ARG A 10 -13.16 -22.34 2.63
CA ARG A 10 -12.80 -21.60 1.41
C ARG A 10 -11.62 -20.68 1.69
N GLU A 11 -10.62 -20.77 0.83
CA GLU A 11 -9.44 -19.90 0.91
C GLU A 11 -9.63 -18.60 0.13
N THR A 12 -10.50 -18.61 -0.88
CA THR A 12 -10.79 -17.45 -1.72
C THR A 12 -12.28 -17.15 -1.70
N LEU A 13 -12.63 -15.88 -1.54
CA LEU A 13 -14.01 -15.40 -1.58
C LEU A 13 -14.17 -14.28 -2.60
N THR A 14 -15.19 -14.38 -3.44
CA THR A 14 -15.60 -13.32 -4.34
C THR A 14 -16.83 -12.64 -3.77
N ILE A 15 -16.69 -11.36 -3.39
CA ILE A 15 -17.77 -10.57 -2.80
C ILE A 15 -18.45 -9.78 -3.91
N PRO A 16 -19.79 -9.81 -4.03
CA PRO A 16 -20.50 -9.06 -5.07
C PRO A 16 -20.22 -7.55 -4.99
N GLY A 17 -20.11 -6.89 -6.16
CA GLY A 17 -19.91 -5.43 -6.24
C GLY A 17 -21.08 -4.61 -5.67
N ASN A 18 -22.27 -5.21 -5.63
CA ASN A 18 -23.49 -4.61 -5.08
C ASN A 18 -23.78 -5.06 -3.63
N LEU A 19 -22.75 -5.43 -2.85
CA LEU A 19 -22.90 -5.91 -1.47
C LEU A 19 -23.83 -5.01 -0.63
N ASN A 20 -23.68 -3.68 -0.69
CA ASN A 20 -24.49 -2.75 0.07
C ASN A 20 -25.99 -2.94 -0.17
N SER A 21 -26.40 -3.23 -1.41
CA SER A 21 -27.79 -3.51 -1.75
C SER A 21 -28.25 -4.91 -1.31
N LEU A 22 -27.32 -5.86 -1.20
CA LEU A 22 -27.62 -7.25 -0.81
C LEU A 22 -27.78 -7.42 0.70
N VAL A 23 -26.92 -6.77 1.49
CA VAL A 23 -26.92 -6.91 2.96
C VAL A 23 -27.50 -5.69 3.68
N GLY A 24 -27.64 -4.56 2.98
CA GLY A 24 -27.98 -3.27 3.59
C GLY A 24 -26.74 -2.58 4.18
N GLU A 25 -26.64 -1.25 4.03
CA GLU A 25 -25.45 -0.47 4.45
C GLU A 25 -25.08 -0.67 5.91
N ALA A 26 -26.08 -0.74 6.80
CA ALA A 26 -25.88 -0.93 8.24
C ALA A 26 -25.22 -2.28 8.59
N ASN A 27 -25.35 -3.29 7.73
CA ASN A 27 -24.88 -4.66 7.99
C ASN A 27 -23.54 -4.97 7.30
N VAL A 28 -23.00 -4.06 6.48
CA VAL A 28 -21.74 -4.28 5.75
C VAL A 28 -20.57 -4.57 6.70
N ARG A 29 -20.53 -3.89 7.84
CA ARG A 29 -19.51 -4.12 8.87
C ARG A 29 -19.60 -5.54 9.46
N GLU A 30 -20.78 -5.95 9.92
CA GLU A 30 -21.00 -7.29 10.50
C GLU A 30 -20.68 -8.39 9.48
N PHE A 31 -21.01 -8.17 8.21
CA PHE A 31 -20.65 -9.06 7.12
C PHE A 31 -19.13 -9.24 7.01
N PHE A 32 -18.35 -8.17 7.06
CA PHE A 32 -16.89 -8.26 7.03
C PHE A 32 -16.28 -8.86 8.30
N GLU A 33 -16.88 -8.62 9.47
CA GLU A 33 -16.49 -9.30 10.72
C GLU A 33 -16.69 -10.82 10.60
N THR A 34 -17.79 -11.24 9.98
CA THR A 34 -18.07 -12.65 9.68
C THR A 34 -17.04 -13.24 8.71
N ILE A 35 -16.69 -12.53 7.64
CA ILE A 35 -15.64 -12.96 6.70
C ILE A 35 -14.29 -13.07 7.41
N ALA A 36 -13.94 -12.11 8.27
CA ALA A 36 -12.69 -12.13 9.01
C ALA A 36 -12.58 -13.37 9.93
N ALA A 37 -13.71 -13.92 10.39
CA ALA A 37 -13.73 -15.13 11.21
C ALA A 37 -13.41 -16.43 10.43
N LEU A 38 -13.43 -16.40 9.08
CA LEU A 38 -13.13 -17.58 8.27
C LEU A 38 -11.68 -18.06 8.50
N PRO A 39 -11.44 -19.32 8.89
CA PRO A 39 -10.13 -19.76 9.35
C PRO A 39 -9.08 -19.77 8.25
N ASN A 40 -9.48 -20.15 7.02
CA ASN A 40 -8.57 -20.38 5.90
C ASN A 40 -8.55 -19.22 4.89
N LEU A 41 -9.15 -18.08 5.20
CA LEU A 41 -9.25 -16.96 4.26
C LEU A 41 -7.86 -16.43 3.86
N LYS A 42 -7.54 -16.58 2.58
CA LYS A 42 -6.29 -16.11 1.96
C LYS A 42 -6.51 -14.97 0.96
N SER A 43 -7.64 -14.97 0.25
CA SER A 43 -7.87 -14.03 -0.85
C SER A 43 -9.33 -13.54 -0.91
N ILE A 44 -9.50 -12.25 -1.20
CA ILE A 44 -10.81 -11.63 -1.48
C ILE A 44 -10.75 -10.91 -2.82
N THR A 45 -11.83 -11.01 -3.60
CA THR A 45 -12.01 -10.25 -4.85
C THR A 45 -13.43 -9.68 -4.97
N GLY A 46 -13.67 -8.81 -5.96
CA GLY A 46 -15.00 -8.26 -6.28
C GLY A 46 -15.25 -6.89 -5.66
N TYR A 47 -15.97 -6.83 -4.54
CA TYR A 47 -16.51 -5.61 -3.90
C TYR A 47 -15.61 -4.37 -3.91
N PHE A 48 -14.34 -4.53 -3.52
CA PHE A 48 -13.42 -3.41 -3.50
C PHE A 48 -12.83 -3.14 -4.89
N THR A 49 -13.07 -1.93 -5.39
CA THR A 49 -12.53 -1.43 -6.66
C THR A 49 -11.00 -1.30 -6.67
N SER A 50 -10.36 -1.16 -5.50
CA SER A 50 -8.93 -0.88 -5.37
C SER A 50 -8.44 -1.10 -3.93
N ILE A 51 -7.11 -1.21 -3.74
CA ILE A 51 -6.52 -1.35 -2.40
C ILE A 51 -6.77 -0.10 -1.55
N HIS A 52 -6.69 1.11 -2.14
CA HIS A 52 -6.97 2.33 -1.40
C HIS A 52 -8.43 2.40 -0.95
N HIS A 53 -9.38 1.94 -1.77
CA HIS A 53 -10.79 1.87 -1.37
C HIS A 53 -11.01 0.91 -0.19
N CYS A 54 -10.38 -0.27 -0.21
CA CYS A 54 -10.45 -1.22 0.91
C CYS A 54 -9.79 -0.65 2.18
N TYR A 55 -8.66 0.05 2.03
CA TYR A 55 -7.97 0.70 3.13
C TYR A 55 -8.79 1.83 3.78
N LEU A 56 -9.48 2.67 3.01
CA LEU A 56 -10.33 3.73 3.57
C LEU A 56 -11.42 3.15 4.47
N GLN A 57 -12.12 2.12 4.00
CA GLN A 57 -13.11 1.41 4.82
C GLN A 57 -12.50 0.72 6.04
N HIS A 58 -11.24 0.30 5.95
CA HIS A 58 -10.51 -0.23 7.11
C HIS A 58 -10.26 0.85 8.16
N LYS A 59 -9.86 2.06 7.72
CA LYS A 59 -9.64 3.20 8.63
C LYS A 59 -10.94 3.72 9.24
N GLU A 60 -12.08 3.54 8.56
CA GLU A 60 -13.42 3.80 9.09
C GLU A 60 -13.94 2.70 10.04
N GLY A 61 -13.19 1.60 10.22
CA GLY A 61 -13.59 0.48 11.10
C GLY A 61 -14.65 -0.45 10.51
N ILE A 62 -15.01 -0.29 9.23
CA ILE A 62 -15.95 -1.15 8.51
C ILE A 62 -15.27 -2.46 8.11
N VAL A 63 -14.02 -2.37 7.64
CA VAL A 63 -13.24 -3.52 7.15
C VAL A 63 -12.20 -3.95 8.20
N PRO A 64 -12.27 -5.18 8.73
CA PRO A 64 -11.24 -5.71 9.62
C PRO A 64 -9.90 -5.87 8.88
N ARG A 65 -8.79 -5.75 9.63
CA ARG A 65 -7.42 -5.88 9.07
C ARG A 65 -7.19 -7.18 8.31
N LYS A 66 -7.80 -8.29 8.74
CA LYS A 66 -7.68 -9.60 8.07
C LYS A 66 -8.33 -9.59 6.68
N VAL A 67 -9.44 -8.87 6.50
CA VAL A 67 -10.12 -8.69 5.20
C VAL A 67 -9.26 -7.82 4.29
N LEU A 68 -8.71 -6.71 4.79
CA LEU A 68 -7.74 -5.89 4.05
C LEU A 68 -6.53 -6.73 3.61
N GLY A 69 -5.97 -7.54 4.50
CA GLY A 69 -4.87 -8.46 4.21
C GLY A 69 -5.20 -9.45 3.11
N ALA A 70 -6.35 -10.13 3.19
CA ALA A 70 -6.79 -11.09 2.19
C ALA A 70 -7.02 -10.42 0.81
N PHE A 71 -7.59 -9.21 0.80
CA PHE A 71 -7.76 -8.46 -0.44
C PHE A 71 -6.43 -8.02 -1.08
N CYS A 72 -5.45 -7.63 -0.26
CA CYS A 72 -4.10 -7.30 -0.71
C CYS A 72 -3.36 -8.53 -1.25
N ALA A 73 -3.44 -9.67 -0.57
CA ALA A 73 -2.76 -10.91 -0.95
C ALA A 73 -3.20 -11.45 -2.32
N GLY A 74 -4.45 -11.21 -2.72
CA GLY A 74 -4.99 -11.61 -4.03
C GLY A 74 -4.46 -10.84 -5.26
N ARG A 75 -3.45 -9.95 -5.10
CA ARG A 75 -2.95 -9.07 -6.17
C ARG A 75 -1.46 -9.35 -6.46
N PRO A 76 -1.13 -10.22 -7.44
CA PRO A 76 0.23 -10.66 -7.71
C PRO A 76 1.01 -9.65 -8.57
N ARG A 77 1.22 -8.43 -8.04
CA ARG A 77 2.02 -7.40 -8.72
C ARG A 77 3.28 -7.12 -7.93
N THR A 78 4.41 -7.03 -8.64
CA THR A 78 5.71 -6.69 -8.04
C THR A 78 5.88 -5.18 -7.83
N THR A 79 5.11 -4.37 -8.56
CA THR A 79 5.13 -2.91 -8.46
C THR A 79 3.84 -2.37 -7.87
N TYR A 80 3.96 -1.58 -6.82
CA TYR A 80 2.88 -0.81 -6.24
C TYR A 80 3.02 0.67 -6.58
N LYS A 81 2.00 1.25 -7.22
CA LYS A 81 2.00 2.65 -7.65
C LYS A 81 1.04 3.49 -6.81
N LEU A 82 1.57 4.52 -6.16
CA LEU A 82 0.82 5.63 -5.59
C LEU A 82 0.76 6.77 -6.60
N ASN A 83 -0.45 7.22 -6.94
CA ASN A 83 -0.68 8.34 -7.85
C ASN A 83 -1.30 9.53 -7.08
N ALA A 84 -1.42 10.67 -7.77
CA ALA A 84 -1.98 11.88 -7.17
C ALA A 84 -3.42 11.70 -6.66
N ASP A 85 -4.28 10.99 -7.40
CA ASP A 85 -5.67 10.71 -6.99
C ASP A 85 -5.77 9.95 -5.66
N ILE A 86 -4.89 8.97 -5.43
CA ILE A 86 -4.82 8.28 -4.14
C ILE A 86 -4.34 9.24 -3.05
N CYS A 87 -3.34 10.08 -3.33
CA CYS A 87 -2.85 11.08 -2.36
C CYS A 87 -3.96 12.06 -1.97
N ASP A 88 -4.72 12.58 -2.94
CA ASP A 88 -5.81 13.52 -2.70
C ASP A 88 -6.93 12.87 -1.87
N LYS A 89 -7.27 11.61 -2.15
CA LYS A 89 -8.24 10.84 -1.35
C LYS A 89 -7.78 10.57 0.08
N LEU A 90 -6.50 10.24 0.28
CA LEU A 90 -5.94 10.10 1.61
C LEU A 90 -6.00 11.42 2.37
N GLN A 91 -5.62 12.52 1.73
CA GLN A 91 -5.69 13.85 2.33
C GLN A 91 -7.12 14.27 2.71
N LEU A 92 -8.10 14.02 1.83
CA LEU A 92 -9.52 14.29 2.11
C LEU A 92 -10.04 13.50 3.31
N ALA A 93 -9.50 12.29 3.55
CA ALA A 93 -9.82 11.45 4.69
C ALA A 93 -8.94 11.76 5.93
N GLU A 94 -8.12 12.81 5.90
CA GLU A 94 -7.16 13.17 6.96
C GLU A 94 -6.15 12.05 7.28
N LEU A 95 -5.83 11.22 6.29
CA LEU A 95 -4.89 10.11 6.38
C LEU A 95 -3.56 10.45 5.73
N SER A 96 -2.47 10.00 6.34
CA SER A 96 -1.13 10.21 5.79
C SER A 96 -0.74 9.11 4.80
N VAL A 97 0.09 9.48 3.80
CA VAL A 97 0.74 8.50 2.91
C VAL A 97 1.61 7.53 3.71
N SER A 98 2.18 7.99 4.83
CA SER A 98 3.02 7.17 5.69
C SER A 98 2.25 6.01 6.32
N ASP A 99 1.12 6.32 6.96
CA ASP A 99 0.19 5.34 7.54
C ASP A 99 -0.34 4.39 6.47
N TYR A 100 -0.68 4.93 5.29
CA TYR A 100 -1.13 4.11 4.16
C TYR A 100 -0.08 3.07 3.73
N PHE A 101 1.15 3.50 3.46
CA PHE A 101 2.20 2.60 3.00
C PHE A 101 2.63 1.59 4.05
N THR A 102 2.79 2.03 5.30
CA THR A 102 3.17 1.14 6.40
C THR A 102 2.07 0.13 6.75
N THR A 103 0.81 0.42 6.42
CA THR A 103 -0.30 -0.53 6.53
C THR A 103 -0.37 -1.48 5.33
N VAL A 104 -0.33 -0.94 4.11
CA VAL A 104 -0.66 -1.68 2.89
C VAL A 104 0.53 -2.46 2.35
N ILE A 105 1.72 -1.87 2.25
CA ILE A 105 2.87 -2.52 1.61
C ILE A 105 3.21 -3.85 2.29
N PRO A 106 3.24 -3.99 3.63
CA PRO A 106 3.49 -5.27 4.28
C PRO A 106 2.51 -6.38 3.87
N LEU A 107 1.26 -6.04 3.53
CA LEU A 107 0.20 -6.98 3.13
C LEU A 107 0.29 -7.38 1.64
N LEU A 108 1.21 -6.80 0.88
CA LEU A 108 1.46 -7.12 -0.53
C LEU A 108 2.75 -7.94 -0.64
N PRO A 109 2.69 -9.28 -0.55
CA PRO A 109 3.87 -10.13 -0.41
C PRO A 109 4.80 -10.07 -1.63
N GLU A 110 4.23 -9.94 -2.83
CA GLU A 110 4.98 -9.92 -4.10
C GLU A 110 5.60 -8.56 -4.42
N VAL A 111 5.18 -7.48 -3.74
CA VAL A 111 5.66 -6.14 -4.05
C VAL A 111 7.12 -5.98 -3.61
N THR A 112 7.96 -5.64 -4.58
CA THR A 112 9.38 -5.30 -4.42
C THR A 112 9.69 -3.85 -4.83
N ASP A 113 8.75 -3.19 -5.53
CA ASP A 113 8.94 -1.88 -6.13
C ASP A 113 7.81 -0.94 -5.69
N VAL A 114 8.17 0.22 -5.13
CA VAL A 114 7.21 1.27 -4.74
C VAL A 114 7.41 2.49 -5.61
N TRP A 115 6.37 2.88 -6.33
CA TRP A 115 6.39 4.02 -7.24
C TRP A 115 5.51 5.13 -6.71
N VAL A 116 6.14 6.23 -6.33
CA VAL A 116 5.50 7.47 -5.92
C VAL A 116 5.88 8.52 -6.95
N SER A 117 5.32 8.40 -8.14
CA SER A 117 5.65 9.30 -9.24
C SER A 117 4.54 10.28 -9.55
N LYS A 118 4.92 11.53 -9.86
CA LYS A 118 3.99 12.62 -10.19
C LYS A 118 3.00 12.90 -9.05
N THR A 119 3.49 12.98 -7.82
CA THR A 119 2.67 13.27 -6.64
C THR A 119 3.17 14.53 -5.93
N LYS A 120 2.36 15.06 -5.00
CA LYS A 120 2.69 16.25 -4.20
C LYS A 120 3.22 15.90 -2.80
N ILE A 121 3.62 14.64 -2.57
CA ILE A 121 4.12 14.22 -1.25
C ILE A 121 5.32 15.06 -0.83
N THR A 122 5.41 15.33 0.46
CA THR A 122 6.45 16.18 1.05
C THR A 122 7.50 15.38 1.82
N THR A 123 7.19 14.13 2.20
CA THR A 123 8.04 13.31 3.08
C THR A 123 8.25 11.89 2.54
N LEU A 124 9.36 11.29 2.96
CA LEU A 124 9.72 9.88 2.72
C LEU A 124 9.82 9.09 4.05
N ASP A 125 9.15 9.55 5.10
CA ASP A 125 9.21 8.96 6.45
C ASP A 125 8.82 7.47 6.51
N TRP A 126 7.99 7.01 5.58
CA TRP A 126 7.58 5.62 5.42
C TRP A 126 8.71 4.69 4.96
N CYS A 127 9.77 5.20 4.34
CA CYS A 127 10.83 4.38 3.76
C CYS A 127 11.44 3.41 4.78
N ALA A 128 11.72 3.89 5.99
CA ALA A 128 12.37 3.08 7.03
C ALA A 128 11.49 1.95 7.58
N ALA A 129 10.16 2.10 7.47
CA ALA A 129 9.19 1.11 7.94
C ALA A 129 8.80 0.11 6.85
N LEU A 130 9.26 0.29 5.61
CA LEU A 130 8.97 -0.67 4.55
C LEU A 130 9.73 -1.99 4.75
N PRO A 131 9.12 -3.12 4.38
CA PRO A 131 9.78 -4.43 4.46
C PRO A 131 11.08 -4.49 3.64
N GLU A 132 12.06 -5.28 4.11
CA GLU A 132 13.37 -5.43 3.45
C GLU A 132 13.30 -6.04 2.03
N ARG A 133 12.16 -6.62 1.64
CA ARG A 133 11.93 -7.07 0.26
C ARG A 133 11.78 -5.92 -0.73
N ILE A 134 11.53 -4.69 -0.27
CA ILE A 134 11.42 -3.52 -1.14
C ILE A 134 12.81 -3.12 -1.62
N ARG A 135 13.03 -3.31 -2.92
CA ARG A 135 14.31 -3.12 -3.60
C ARG A 135 14.35 -1.85 -4.44
N ARG A 136 13.20 -1.33 -4.85
CA ARG A 136 13.12 -0.11 -5.68
C ARG A 136 12.16 0.90 -5.10
N VAL A 137 12.60 2.16 -5.07
CA VAL A 137 11.75 3.32 -4.82
C VAL A 137 11.89 4.28 -6.00
N ASP A 138 10.76 4.67 -6.57
CA ASP A 138 10.66 5.68 -7.60
C ASP A 138 9.99 6.93 -7.02
N ILE A 139 10.73 8.05 -7.03
CA ILE A 139 10.29 9.39 -6.56
C ILE A 139 10.31 10.41 -7.70
N ASP A 140 10.20 9.94 -8.94
CA ASP A 140 10.18 10.76 -10.14
C ASP A 140 9.01 11.76 -10.13
N TYR A 141 9.27 13.01 -10.53
CA TYR A 141 8.30 14.10 -10.54
C TYR A 141 7.63 14.37 -9.17
N CYS A 142 8.38 14.24 -8.07
CA CYS A 142 7.93 14.65 -6.74
C CYS A 142 8.74 15.87 -6.23
N PRO A 143 8.42 17.10 -6.69
CA PRO A 143 9.22 18.30 -6.41
C PRO A 143 9.18 18.77 -4.96
N ASN A 144 8.18 18.31 -4.19
CA ASN A 144 7.93 18.79 -2.84
C ASN A 144 8.73 18.04 -1.76
N ILE A 145 9.37 16.93 -2.10
CA ILE A 145 10.22 16.16 -1.17
C ILE A 145 11.48 16.97 -0.88
N GLN A 146 11.60 17.46 0.36
CA GLN A 146 12.77 18.26 0.77
C GLN A 146 13.87 17.40 1.40
N ASP A 147 13.50 16.30 2.08
CA ASP A 147 14.45 15.41 2.76
C ASP A 147 14.41 14.01 2.14
N CYS A 148 15.52 13.63 1.50
CA CYS A 148 15.71 12.31 0.92
C CYS A 148 16.47 11.33 1.82
N THR A 149 16.95 11.76 3.01
CA THR A 149 17.71 10.90 3.93
C THR A 149 16.97 9.64 4.40
N PRO A 150 15.62 9.56 4.44
CA PRO A 150 14.94 8.30 4.78
C PRO A 150 15.27 7.13 3.84
N LEU A 151 15.63 7.39 2.57
CA LEU A 151 16.07 6.35 1.65
C LEU A 151 17.30 5.59 2.16
N LEU A 152 18.18 6.27 2.89
CA LEU A 152 19.40 5.68 3.45
C LEU A 152 19.13 4.65 4.54
N LYS A 153 17.94 4.67 5.14
CA LYS A 153 17.50 3.76 6.20
C LYS A 153 16.92 2.46 5.66
N MET A 154 16.62 2.39 4.36
CA MET A 154 16.09 1.20 3.72
C MET A 154 17.17 0.14 3.53
N LYS A 155 17.10 -0.95 4.28
CA LYS A 155 18.07 -2.06 4.20
C LYS A 155 18.00 -2.83 2.88
N GLY A 156 16.78 -2.98 2.35
CA GLY A 156 16.50 -3.73 1.12
C GLY A 156 16.79 -2.98 -0.18
N LEU A 157 16.95 -1.66 -0.11
CA LEU A 157 16.97 -0.79 -1.27
C LEU A 157 18.18 -1.09 -2.16
N LYS A 158 17.92 -1.29 -3.45
CA LYS A 158 18.91 -1.54 -4.50
C LYS A 158 18.85 -0.51 -5.61
N GLN A 159 17.71 0.17 -5.78
CA GLN A 159 17.54 1.13 -6.85
C GLN A 159 16.64 2.30 -6.46
N VAL A 160 17.05 3.51 -6.82
CA VAL A 160 16.23 4.73 -6.72
C VAL A 160 16.06 5.36 -8.09
N TRP A 161 14.81 5.66 -8.46
CA TRP A 161 14.50 6.44 -9.65
C TRP A 161 14.14 7.86 -9.23
N PHE A 162 14.73 8.83 -9.92
CA PHE A 162 14.61 10.27 -9.64
C PHE A 162 14.70 11.05 -10.95
N ASN A 163 14.45 12.35 -10.95
CA ASN A 163 14.61 13.19 -12.14
C ASN A 163 15.28 14.52 -11.84
N SER A 164 15.35 15.36 -12.88
CA SER A 164 15.91 16.73 -12.78
C SER A 164 15.08 17.68 -11.91
N LYS A 165 13.84 17.33 -11.57
CA LYS A 165 12.97 18.08 -10.65
C LYS A 165 13.04 17.59 -9.21
N THR A 166 13.75 16.48 -8.94
CA THR A 166 14.01 16.03 -7.57
C THR A 166 14.87 17.08 -6.87
N ASN A 167 14.56 17.34 -5.60
CA ASN A 167 15.24 18.37 -4.81
C ASN A 167 16.77 18.13 -4.76
N SER A 168 17.55 19.21 -4.70
CA SER A 168 19.02 19.16 -4.65
C SER A 168 19.56 18.42 -3.43
N SER A 169 18.78 18.30 -2.34
CA SER A 169 19.09 17.44 -1.19
C SER A 169 19.34 15.99 -1.57
N PHE A 170 18.72 15.52 -2.67
CA PHE A 170 18.95 14.18 -3.20
C PHE A 170 20.40 13.98 -3.65
N ASN A 171 21.14 15.01 -4.06
CA ASN A 171 22.53 14.85 -4.50
C ASN A 171 23.44 14.30 -3.40
N ALA A 172 23.31 14.83 -2.17
CA ALA A 172 24.08 14.35 -1.02
C ALA A 172 23.67 12.92 -0.63
N VAL A 173 22.38 12.60 -0.73
CA VAL A 173 21.84 11.26 -0.46
C VAL A 173 22.28 10.26 -1.53
N LYS A 174 22.33 10.68 -2.80
CA LYS A 174 22.71 9.87 -3.96
C LYS A 174 24.12 9.31 -3.83
N GLU A 175 25.09 10.11 -3.39
CA GLU A 175 26.47 9.64 -3.19
C GLU A 175 26.55 8.64 -2.03
N GLN A 176 25.83 8.88 -0.93
CA GLN A 176 25.76 7.92 0.18
C GLN A 176 25.07 6.61 -0.21
N LEU A 177 24.01 6.68 -1.03
CA LEU A 177 23.31 5.52 -1.59
C LEU A 177 24.26 4.70 -2.47
N ARG A 178 25.02 5.35 -3.36
CA ARG A 178 26.05 4.70 -4.20
C ARG A 178 27.11 4.01 -3.36
N GLY A 179 27.58 4.64 -2.29
CA GLY A 179 28.50 4.02 -1.32
C GLY A 179 27.95 2.74 -0.66
N LYS A 180 26.63 2.60 -0.57
CA LYS A 180 25.94 1.37 -0.10
C LYS A 180 25.61 0.37 -1.22
N GLY A 181 26.08 0.61 -2.44
CA GLY A 181 25.79 -0.24 -3.61
C GLY A 181 24.40 -0.05 -4.21
N VAL A 182 23.71 1.05 -3.89
CA VAL A 182 22.39 1.38 -4.47
C VAL A 182 22.58 2.11 -5.81
N THR A 183 21.83 1.68 -6.83
CA THR A 183 21.85 2.33 -8.16
C THR A 183 20.84 3.47 -8.22
N CYS A 184 21.28 4.68 -8.55
CA CYS A 184 20.39 5.83 -8.79
C CYS A 184 20.26 6.08 -10.30
N LYS A 185 19.04 5.98 -10.85
CA LYS A 185 18.75 6.15 -12.28
C LYS A 185 17.79 7.31 -12.54
N MET A 186 17.97 7.97 -13.66
CA MET A 186 16.96 8.86 -14.24
C MET A 186 16.15 8.08 -15.28
N PRO A 187 14.84 8.34 -15.43
CA PRO A 187 14.10 7.83 -16.57
C PRO A 187 14.74 8.35 -17.87
N GLY A 188 14.82 7.48 -18.88
CA GLY A 188 15.26 7.84 -20.23
C GLY A 188 14.21 8.60 -21.00
#